data_AF-A0A3E1HIZ3-F1
#
_entry.id   AF-A0A3E1HIZ3-F1
#
_cell.length_a   1.000
_cell.length_b   1.000
_cell.length_c   1.000
_cell.angle_alpha   90.00
_cell.angle_beta   90.00
_cell.angle_gamma   90.00
#
_symmetry.space_group_name_H-M   'P 1'
#
loop_
_entity.id
_entity.type
_entity.pdbx_description
1 polymer ?
#
loop_
_entity_poly.entity_id
_entity_poly.type
_entity_poly.pdbx_seq_one_letter_code
_entity_poly.pdbx_strand_id
1 'polypeptide(L)'
;MRDWFGLDANVPELIYHEPDRSDTTQWLVDHGWQVCSVNNWDEMARLGRPIPEDLAAEAVRIRSMLLRAHPCRTTRRITTQ
;
A
#
# COMPACT_ATOMS: atom_id res chain seq x y z
N MET A 1 -12.41 15.70 -19.74
CA MET A 1 -12.48 16.18 -18.34
C MET A 1 -11.08 16.68 -18.01
N ARG A 2 -10.88 18.00 -17.96
CA ARG A 2 -9.54 18.62 -18.01
C ARG A 2 -8.87 18.65 -16.63
N ASP A 3 -7.68 18.06 -16.57
CA ASP A 3 -6.50 18.38 -15.75
C ASP A 3 -6.68 18.71 -14.26
N TRP A 4 -6.54 17.70 -13.40
CA TRP A 4 -6.08 17.92 -12.02
C TRP A 4 -4.54 17.97 -11.92
N PHE A 5 -3.81 17.66 -13.00
CA PHE A 5 -2.33 17.62 -13.03
C PHE A 5 -1.67 18.21 -14.30
N GLY A 6 -2.42 18.83 -15.22
CA GLY A 6 -1.88 19.27 -16.52
C GLY A 6 -1.43 18.11 -17.43
N LEU A 7 -1.95 16.92 -17.15
CA LEU A 7 -1.70 15.67 -17.86
C LEU A 7 -3.07 15.17 -18.34
N ASP A 8 -3.25 15.09 -19.66
CA ASP A 8 -4.40 14.45 -20.29
C ASP A 8 -4.28 12.92 -20.13
N ALA A 9 -4.44 12.46 -18.88
CA ALA A 9 -4.37 11.07 -18.51
C ALA A 9 -5.73 10.63 -17.98
N ASN A 10 -6.37 9.69 -18.67
CA ASN A 10 -7.57 9.02 -18.19
C ASN A 10 -7.16 8.04 -17.07
N VAL A 11 -7.04 8.55 -15.84
CA VAL A 11 -6.64 7.75 -14.67
C VAL A 11 -7.49 6.49 -14.50
N PRO A 12 -8.82 6.50 -14.68
CA PRO A 12 -9.62 5.27 -14.71
C PRO A 12 -9.13 4.19 -15.68
N GLU A 13 -8.63 4.55 -16.87
CA GLU A 13 -8.06 3.59 -17.83
C GLU A 13 -6.71 3.03 -17.40
N LEU A 14 -6.02 3.70 -16.46
CA LEU A 14 -4.76 3.23 -15.89
C LEU A 14 -4.97 2.29 -14.69
N ILE A 15 -6.19 2.19 -14.17
CA ILE A 15 -6.52 1.30 -13.07
C ILE A 15 -6.80 -0.09 -13.64
N TYR A 16 -5.91 -1.03 -13.36
CA TYR A 16 -6.07 -2.44 -13.75
C TYR A 16 -7.28 -3.07 -13.04
N HIS A 17 -8.25 -3.56 -13.83
CA HIS A 17 -9.45 -4.24 -13.37
C HIS A 17 -9.40 -5.74 -13.75
N GLU A 18 -8.52 -6.49 -13.10
CA GLU A 18 -8.44 -7.94 -13.25
C GLU A 18 -9.17 -8.61 -12.06
N PRO A 19 -10.27 -9.35 -12.31
CA PRO A 19 -11.07 -9.95 -11.24
C PRO A 19 -10.36 -11.14 -10.56
N ASP A 20 -9.43 -11.80 -11.24
CA ASP A 20 -8.63 -12.92 -10.70
C ASP A 20 -7.27 -12.45 -10.18
N ARG A 21 -7.25 -11.30 -9.50
CA ARG A 21 -6.00 -10.78 -8.96
C ARG A 21 -5.49 -11.76 -7.90
N SER A 22 -4.25 -12.23 -8.08
CA SER A 22 -3.59 -13.08 -7.08
C SER A 22 -3.67 -12.41 -5.72
N ASP A 23 -4.15 -13.15 -4.70
CA ASP A 23 -4.18 -12.65 -3.33
C ASP A 23 -2.74 -12.39 -2.87
N THR A 24 -2.35 -11.11 -2.97
CA THR A 24 -1.00 -10.65 -2.69
C THR A 24 -0.67 -10.87 -1.22
N THR A 25 -1.67 -10.84 -0.33
CA THR A 25 -1.48 -11.14 1.09
C THR A 25 -1.07 -12.59 1.28
N GLN A 26 -1.83 -13.51 0.70
CA GLN A 26 -1.56 -14.94 0.80
C GLN A 26 -0.20 -15.29 0.21
N TRP A 27 0.13 -14.77 -0.97
CA TRP A 27 1.43 -15.02 -1.61
C TRP A 27 2.60 -14.54 -0.72
N LEU A 28 2.51 -13.34 -0.14
CA LEU A 28 3.56 -12.83 0.75
C LEU A 28 3.72 -13.68 2.01
N VAL A 29 2.61 -14.09 2.63
CA VAL A 29 2.61 -14.95 3.81
C VAL A 29 3.24 -16.30 3.51
N ASP A 30 2.90 -16.93 2.39
CA ASP A 30 3.47 -18.22 1.95
C ASP A 30 4.99 -18.14 1.74
N HIS A 31 5.51 -16.95 1.44
CA HIS A 31 6.94 -16.69 1.24
C HIS A 31 7.66 -16.17 2.50
N GLY A 32 7.07 -16.35 3.68
CA GLY A 32 7.70 -16.04 4.97
C GLY A 32 7.72 -14.56 5.33
N TRP A 33 6.89 -13.75 4.68
CA TRP A 33 6.69 -12.35 5.07
C TRP A 33 5.60 -12.24 6.12
N GLN A 34 5.78 -11.31 7.06
CA GLN A 34 4.70 -10.85 7.90
C GLN A 34 4.03 -9.66 7.21
N VAL A 35 2.70 -9.70 7.11
CA VAL A 35 1.92 -8.70 6.37
C VAL A 35 0.91 -8.04 7.31
N CYS A 36 0.86 -6.72 7.28
CA CYS A 36 -0.13 -5.92 8.00
C CYS A 36 -0.89 -5.00 7.04
N SER A 37 -2.21 -4.90 7.22
CA SER A 37 -2.99 -3.85 6.57
C SER A 37 -2.81 -2.53 7.31
N VAL A 38 -2.47 -1.45 6.60
CA VAL A 38 -2.24 -0.13 7.17
C VAL A 38 -2.97 0.94 6.36
N ASN A 39 -3.46 1.98 7.05
CA ASN A 39 -4.09 3.10 6.36
C ASN A 39 -3.04 3.87 5.55
N ASN A 40 -3.33 4.18 4.28
CA ASN A 40 -2.43 4.95 3.43
C ASN A 40 -2.01 6.28 4.09
N TRP A 41 -2.92 6.97 4.77
CA TRP A 41 -2.63 8.26 5.38
C TRP A 41 -1.63 8.15 6.55
N ASP A 42 -1.83 7.15 7.41
CA ASP A 42 -0.93 6.88 8.53
C ASP A 42 0.46 6.51 8.00
N GLU A 43 0.51 5.75 6.90
CA GLU A 43 1.77 5.39 6.25
C GLU A 43 2.47 6.58 5.61
N MET A 44 1.72 7.43 4.91
CA MET A 44 2.23 8.68 4.34
C MET A 44 2.79 9.60 5.42
N ALA A 45 2.10 9.75 6.55
CA ALA A 45 2.58 10.52 7.70
C ALA A 45 3.86 9.91 8.28
N ARG A 46 3.93 8.58 8.45
CA ARG A 46 5.13 7.86 8.92
C ARG A 46 6.35 8.09 8.01
N LEU A 47 6.12 8.24 6.71
CA LEU A 47 7.14 8.52 5.71
C LEU A 47 7.50 10.01 5.56
N GLY A 48 6.93 10.89 6.40
CA GLY A 48 7.21 12.33 6.37
C GLY A 48 6.48 13.07 5.25
N ARG A 49 5.37 12.52 4.74
CA ARG A 49 4.54 13.10 3.68
C ARG A 49 3.06 13.14 4.09
N PRO A 50 2.70 13.71 5.26
CA PRO A 50 1.30 13.73 5.70
C PRO A 50 0.42 14.47 4.69
N ILE A 51 -0.85 14.08 4.62
CA ILE A 51 -1.84 14.82 3.82
C ILE A 51 -2.13 16.15 4.51
N PRO A 52 -2.01 17.30 3.82
CA PRO A 52 -2.37 18.61 4.37
C PRO A 52 -3.83 18.64 4.83
N GLU A 53 -4.10 19.34 5.94
CA GLU A 53 -5.44 19.40 6.56
C GLU A 53 -6.48 20.04 5.62
N ASP A 54 -6.08 21.05 4.86
CA ASP A 54 -6.89 21.73 3.86
C ASP A 54 -7.31 20.82 2.70
N LEU A 55 -6.58 19.72 2.48
CA LEU A 55 -6.89 18.70 1.48
C LEU A 55 -7.56 17.46 2.08
N ALA A 56 -7.67 17.35 3.40
CA ALA A 56 -8.13 16.13 4.07
C ALA A 56 -9.55 15.74 3.63
N ALA A 57 -10.48 16.71 3.58
CA ALA A 57 -11.86 16.44 3.19
C ALA A 57 -11.99 15.89 1.75
N GLU A 58 -11.17 16.39 0.83
CA GLU A 58 -11.18 15.94 -0.58
C GLU A 58 -10.44 14.61 -0.76
N ALA A 59 -9.34 14.42 -0.04
CA ALA A 59 -8.51 13.22 -0.08
C ALA A 59 -9.16 11.99 0.55
N VAL A 60 -10.28 12.14 1.29
CA VAL A 60 -11.05 11.01 1.86
C VAL A 60 -11.40 9.99 0.78
N ARG A 61 -11.68 10.43 -0.46
CA ARG A 61 -11.98 9.52 -1.59
C ARG A 61 -10.77 8.70 -2.06
N ILE A 62 -9.57 9.12 -1.71
CA ILE A 62 -8.29 8.45 -2.05
C ILE A 62 -7.81 7.61 -0.85
N ARG A 63 -8.59 7.53 0.24
CA ARG A 63 -8.24 6.70 1.39
C ARG A 63 -8.32 5.23 1.02
N SER A 64 -7.17 4.57 1.10
CA SER A 64 -7.01 3.15 0.77
C SER A 64 -6.28 2.41 1.88
N MET A 65 -6.44 1.09 1.86
CA MET A 65 -5.68 0.16 2.69
C MET A 65 -4.45 -0.28 1.89
N LEU A 66 -3.27 -0.15 2.49
CA LEU A 66 -2.01 -0.65 1.94
C LEU A 66 -1.60 -1.93 2.67
N LEU A 67 -0.90 -2.81 1.97
CA LEU A 67 -0.21 -3.94 2.59
C LEU A 67 1.23 -3.52 2.93
N ARG A 68 1.58 -3.54 4.21
CA ARG A 68 2.97 -3.42 4.65
C ARG A 68 3.51 -4.81 4.94
N ALA A 69 4.55 -5.21 4.22
CA ALA A 69 5.21 -6.50 4.42
C ALA A 69 6.62 -6.28 4.98
N HIS A 70 7.02 -7.13 5.91
CA HIS A 70 8.41 -7.20 6.36
C HIS A 70 8.87 -8.64 6.49
N PRO A 71 10.16 -8.93 6.26
CA PRO A 71 10.69 -10.27 6.41
C PRO A 71 10.47 -10.77 7.84
N CYS A 72 9.94 -11.99 8.00
CA CYS A 72 9.97 -12.64 9.29
C CYS A 72 11.43 -12.94 9.63
N ARG A 73 12.03 -12.20 10.58
CA ARG A 73 13.33 -12.59 11.14
C ARG A 73 13.12 -13.83 11.99
N THR A 74 13.07 -15.00 11.37
CA THR A 74 13.23 -16.26 12.09
C THR A 74 14.65 -16.27 12.59
N THR A 75 14.85 -15.90 13.86
CA THR A 75 16.12 -16.08 14.56
C THR A 75 16.38 -17.58 14.64
N ARG A 76 16.96 -18.15 13.59
CA ARG A 76 17.48 -19.52 13.61
C ARG A 76 18.69 -19.46 14.54
N ARG A 77 18.50 -19.80 15.82
CA ARG A 77 19.64 -20.12 16.69
C ARG A 77 20.37 -21.27 16.01
N ILE A 78 21.55 -20.99 15.50
CA ILE A 78 22.47 -22.03 15.07
C ILE A 78 22.98 -22.64 16.38
N THR A 79 22.34 -23.72 16.82
CA THR A 79 22.89 -24.55 17.90
C THR A 79 24.03 -25.35 17.30
N THR A 80 25.26 -24.86 17.46
CA THR A 80 26.47 -25.64 17.18
C THR A 80 26.65 -26.61 18.35
N GLN A 81 26.65 -27.92 18.05
CA GLN A 81 27.15 -28.97 18.95
C GLN A 81 28.67 -28.93 19.04
#